data_AF-Q2H9D7-F1
#
_entry.id   AF-Q2H9D7-F1
#
_cell.length_a   1.000
_cell.length_b   1.000
_cell.length_c   1.000
_cell.angle_alpha   90.00
_cell.angle_beta   90.00
_cell.angle_gamma   90.00
#
_symmetry.space_group_name_H-M   'P 1'
#
loop_
_entity.id
_entity.type
_entity.pdbx_description
1 polymer ?
#
loop_
_entity_poly.entity_id
_entity_poly.type
_entity_poly.pdbx_seq_one_letter_code
_entity_poly.pdbx_strand_id
1 'polypeptide(L)'
;MPRDWLTGREATLLFDGKTAAPTAIRAGVPQGSPLSPVLFILYISSLYKQLKGEHPHLAITGFADGTNLLVFGRNPEANFRQLEAAWETCMRWADSRGMKFAPEKSELIHFNKGRRQWTEQVNLANPGGGTSPVEPEGSARFLGVWLDWKLNWKAHLVAVEKKLRAQSYALSRIVAKTWGMGLAKAREKGITKALGKAQNKGLRIVAGAFESTPIRNLETETWVPPLDLYLNKRLADFENRLQQPDLDDGQGGKKTARSVVLTACRKIQERLSSRRGNRGRPRTLGPQGPTAVERAAGTVMRWTGGIVDTNRVVEEAWRARWLKERDGRAITRLADDFDHQQETLFRNGTLRSHDGLSKAKSSLLIQIRTGAIGLRDFLFTRGVPEVLTPACECGKGRETAEHLVVWCLAPPLTRRWERTGIRRRRDFYSVLHGINPTTARLARRVLDWLMDSGKLPMYNLARRLELEAAA
;
A
#
# COMPACT_ATOMS: atom_id res chain seq x y z
N MET A 1 27.68 0.49 23.23
CA MET A 1 26.21 0.68 23.19
C MET A 1 25.75 1.24 24.53
N PRO A 2 24.75 2.13 24.59
CA PRO A 2 24.30 2.69 25.86
C PRO A 2 23.80 1.54 26.74
N ARG A 3 24.35 1.41 27.96
CA ARG A 3 23.95 0.38 28.94
C ARG A 3 22.44 0.39 29.19
N ASP A 4 21.83 1.57 29.09
CA ASP A 4 20.40 1.82 29.28
C ASP A 4 19.49 1.08 28.28
N TRP A 5 20.01 0.63 27.13
CA TRP A 5 19.17 -0.01 26.10
C TRP A 5 18.73 -1.44 26.45
N LEU A 6 19.47 -2.15 27.32
CA LEU A 6 19.19 -3.54 27.70
C LEU A 6 18.70 -3.71 29.15
N THR A 7 18.87 -2.70 29.99
CA THR A 7 18.61 -2.75 31.44
C THR A 7 17.22 -2.23 31.81
N GLY A 8 16.65 -2.72 32.93
CA GLY A 8 15.40 -2.16 33.50
C GLY A 8 14.13 -2.38 32.67
N ARG A 9 14.10 -3.43 31.83
CA ARG A 9 12.96 -3.70 30.95
C ARG A 9 11.92 -4.56 31.64
N GLU A 10 10.65 -4.22 31.46
CA GLU A 10 9.50 -4.98 31.97
C GLU A 10 8.47 -5.20 30.85
N ALA A 11 7.82 -6.37 30.86
CA ALA A 11 6.69 -6.71 30.01
C ALA A 11 5.43 -6.84 30.86
N THR A 12 4.30 -6.41 30.30
CA THR A 12 2.99 -6.59 30.93
C THR A 12 2.01 -7.20 29.94
N LEU A 13 1.26 -8.22 30.37
CA LEU A 13 0.23 -8.87 29.55
C LEU A 13 -1.09 -8.11 29.68
N LEU A 14 -1.68 -7.73 28.54
CA LEU A 14 -3.04 -7.19 28.46
C LEU A 14 -3.93 -8.22 27.76
N PHE A 15 -4.92 -8.74 28.48
CA PHE A 15 -5.89 -9.70 27.93
C PHE A 15 -7.30 -9.35 28.42
N ASP A 16 -8.26 -9.25 27.50
CA ASP A 16 -9.65 -8.85 27.79
C ASP A 16 -9.80 -7.59 28.69
N GLY A 17 -8.94 -6.60 28.47
CA GLY A 17 -8.95 -5.33 29.22
C GLY A 17 -8.39 -5.43 30.65
N LYS A 18 -7.88 -6.60 31.06
CA LYS A 18 -7.19 -6.80 32.33
C LYS A 18 -5.68 -6.85 32.10
N THR A 19 -4.96 -6.12 32.93
CA THR A 19 -3.50 -5.96 32.86
C THR A 19 -2.87 -6.78 33.98
N ALA A 20 -1.93 -7.67 33.64
CA ALA A 20 -1.17 -8.46 34.60
C ALA A 20 -0.12 -7.60 35.34
N ALA A 21 0.57 -8.18 36.33
CA ALA A 21 1.71 -7.52 36.96
C ALA A 21 2.92 -7.42 36.00
N PRO A 22 3.72 -6.35 36.06
CA PRO A 22 4.94 -6.22 35.27
C PRO A 22 5.93 -7.35 35.56
N THR A 23 6.51 -7.93 34.50
CA THR A 23 7.51 -8.99 34.58
C THR A 23 8.82 -8.51 33.97
N ALA A 24 9.92 -8.58 34.71
CA ALA A 24 11.22 -8.14 34.24
C ALA A 24 11.75 -8.98 33.06
N ILE A 25 12.12 -8.32 31.96
CA ILE A 25 12.74 -8.94 30.78
C ILE A 25 14.26 -8.87 30.93
N ARG A 26 14.86 -9.99 31.32
CA ARG A 26 16.31 -10.08 31.58
C ARG A 26 17.14 -10.46 30.35
N ALA A 27 16.52 -10.96 29.28
CA ALA A 27 17.22 -11.45 28.09
C ALA A 27 16.47 -11.08 26.80
N GLY A 28 17.20 -11.06 25.67
CA GLY A 28 16.65 -10.77 24.35
C GLY A 28 16.68 -9.29 23.96
N VAL A 29 16.47 -9.00 22.67
CA VAL A 29 16.46 -7.65 22.10
C VAL A 29 15.03 -7.07 22.02
N PRO A 30 14.81 -5.76 22.18
CA PRO A 30 13.49 -5.14 22.08
C PRO A 30 12.85 -5.30 20.70
N GLN A 31 11.63 -5.83 20.62
CA GLN A 31 10.88 -5.85 19.36
C GLN A 31 10.51 -4.42 18.93
N GLY A 32 10.64 -4.13 17.63
CA GLY A 32 10.34 -2.81 17.06
C GLY A 32 11.52 -1.83 17.06
N SER A 33 12.66 -2.16 17.69
CA SER A 33 13.88 -1.36 17.55
C SER A 33 14.60 -1.70 16.23
N PRO A 34 15.09 -0.69 15.47
CA PRO A 34 15.86 -0.92 14.25
C PRO A 34 17.22 -1.59 14.49
N LEU A 35 17.75 -1.55 15.73
CA LEU A 35 19.03 -2.18 16.09
C LEU A 35 18.90 -3.67 16.43
N SER A 36 17.71 -4.11 16.82
CA SER A 36 17.47 -5.49 17.27
C SER A 36 17.83 -6.55 16.21
N PRO A 37 17.46 -6.41 14.92
CA PRO A 37 17.85 -7.38 13.90
C PRO A 37 19.37 -7.47 13.69
N VAL A 38 20.05 -6.32 13.69
CA VAL A 38 21.51 -6.25 13.49
C VAL A 38 22.24 -6.97 14.62
N LEU A 39 21.85 -6.70 15.86
CA LEU A 39 22.43 -7.35 17.04
C LEU A 39 22.18 -8.85 17.07
N PHE A 40 20.98 -9.28 16.66
CA PHE A 40 20.67 -10.70 16.55
C PHE A 40 21.56 -11.40 15.51
N ILE A 41 21.77 -10.76 14.34
CA ILE A 41 22.66 -11.29 13.30
C ILE A 41 24.11 -11.41 13.80
N LEU A 42 24.62 -10.40 14.52
CA LEU A 42 25.96 -10.47 15.11
C LEU A 42 26.07 -11.59 16.14
N TYR A 43 25.03 -11.77 16.95
CA TYR A 43 24.98 -12.83 17.96
C TYR A 43 24.98 -14.23 17.34
N ILE A 44 24.08 -14.50 16.37
CA ILE A 44 24.00 -15.80 15.68
C ILE A 44 25.20 -16.07 14.76
N SER A 45 25.92 -15.04 14.30
CA SER A 45 27.10 -15.21 13.42
C SER A 45 28.16 -16.15 13.97
N SER A 46 28.27 -16.27 15.29
CA SER A 46 29.24 -17.14 15.94
C SER A 46 28.80 -18.61 15.96
N LEU A 47 27.51 -18.93 15.84
CA LEU A 47 27.05 -20.28 15.50
C LEU A 47 27.58 -20.68 14.12
N TYR A 48 27.45 -19.78 13.13
CA TYR A 48 27.89 -20.05 11.77
C TYR A 48 29.42 -20.20 11.68
N LYS A 49 30.18 -19.47 12.49
CA LYS A 49 31.63 -19.66 12.60
C LYS A 49 31.98 -21.03 13.17
N GLN A 50 31.29 -21.46 14.23
CA GLN A 50 31.52 -22.78 14.84
C GLN A 50 31.17 -23.91 13.88
N LEU A 51 29.98 -23.84 13.24
CA LEU A 51 29.55 -24.83 12.25
C LEU A 51 30.52 -24.92 11.06
N LYS A 52 31.02 -23.79 10.54
CA LYS A 52 32.02 -23.81 9.45
C LYS A 52 33.35 -24.42 9.86
N GLY A 53 33.76 -24.25 11.12
CA GLY A 53 34.99 -24.83 11.65
C GLY A 53 34.90 -26.34 11.84
N GLU A 54 33.79 -26.83 12.40
CA GLU A 54 33.58 -28.25 12.68
C GLU A 54 33.07 -29.04 11.45
N HIS A 55 32.35 -28.38 10.53
CA HIS A 55 31.70 -29.00 9.37
C HIS A 55 32.03 -28.24 8.07
N PRO A 56 33.24 -28.36 7.50
CA PRO A 56 33.69 -27.56 6.35
C PRO A 56 32.89 -27.81 5.06
N HIS A 57 32.23 -28.97 4.94
CA HIS A 57 31.41 -29.34 3.78
C HIS A 57 29.96 -28.86 3.88
N LEU A 58 29.57 -28.25 5.00
CA LEU A 58 28.22 -27.76 5.24
C LEU A 58 28.02 -26.38 4.62
N ALA A 59 27.03 -26.25 3.74
CA ALA A 59 26.58 -24.94 3.30
C ALA A 59 25.50 -24.42 4.26
N ILE A 60 25.66 -23.18 4.71
CA ILE A 60 24.81 -22.57 5.75
C ILE A 60 24.23 -21.27 5.19
N THR A 61 22.91 -21.12 5.28
CA THR A 61 22.22 -19.88 4.94
C THR A 61 21.26 -19.48 6.06
N GLY A 62 21.36 -18.24 6.52
CA GLY A 62 20.55 -17.71 7.61
C GLY A 62 19.86 -16.41 7.25
N PHE A 63 18.63 -16.23 7.73
CA PHE A 63 17.94 -14.95 7.69
C PHE A 63 17.11 -14.77 8.96
N ALA A 64 17.43 -13.71 9.72
CA ALA A 64 16.89 -13.52 11.06
C ALA A 64 17.02 -14.82 11.89
N ASP A 65 15.93 -15.30 12.47
CA ASP A 65 15.86 -16.50 13.30
C ASP A 65 15.88 -17.83 12.51
N GLY A 66 15.68 -17.79 11.19
CA GLY A 66 15.73 -18.97 10.33
C GLY A 66 17.17 -19.34 9.94
N THR A 67 17.60 -20.56 10.25
CA THR A 67 18.88 -21.15 9.80
C THR A 67 18.61 -22.38 8.95
N ASN A 68 19.25 -22.46 7.79
CA ASN A 68 19.17 -23.60 6.88
C ASN A 68 20.54 -24.24 6.75
N LEU A 69 20.58 -25.56 6.84
CA LEU A 69 21.78 -26.39 6.72
C LEU A 69 21.65 -27.24 5.45
N LEU A 70 22.64 -27.18 4.58
CA LEU A 70 22.65 -27.89 3.30
C LEU A 70 23.88 -28.78 3.21
N VAL A 71 23.64 -30.06 2.93
CA VAL A 71 24.68 -31.08 2.71
C VAL A 71 24.54 -31.61 1.29
N PHE A 72 25.68 -31.86 0.65
CA PHE A 72 25.75 -32.39 -0.71
C PHE A 72 26.49 -33.72 -0.72
N GLY A 73 25.88 -34.72 -1.34
CA GLY A 73 26.49 -36.04 -1.46
C GLY A 73 25.67 -36.97 -2.34
N ARG A 74 26.29 -38.07 -2.76
CA ARG A 74 25.65 -39.10 -3.63
C ARG A 74 24.88 -40.14 -2.83
N ASN A 75 25.06 -40.16 -1.51
CA ASN A 75 24.53 -41.16 -0.60
C ASN A 75 23.65 -40.42 0.45
N PRO A 76 22.34 -40.69 0.51
CA PRO A 76 21.45 -40.06 1.49
C PRO A 76 21.86 -40.38 2.92
N GLU A 77 22.36 -41.59 3.18
CA GLU A 77 22.81 -42.02 4.49
C GLU A 77 23.97 -41.18 5.05
N ALA A 78 24.95 -40.90 4.20
CA ALA A 78 26.08 -40.06 4.55
C ALA A 78 25.67 -38.59 4.75
N ASN A 79 24.65 -38.13 4.02
CA ASN A 79 24.14 -36.76 4.16
C ASN A 79 23.37 -36.58 5.47
N PHE A 80 22.53 -37.54 5.88
CA PHE A 80 21.80 -37.41 7.15
C PHE A 80 22.76 -37.41 8.34
N ARG A 81 23.82 -38.24 8.33
CA ARG A 81 24.80 -38.27 9.43
C ARG A 81 25.51 -36.93 9.60
N GLN A 82 25.80 -36.24 8.50
CA GLN A 82 26.37 -34.90 8.54
C GLN A 82 25.38 -33.87 9.08
N LEU A 83 24.09 -33.98 8.74
CA LEU A 83 23.05 -33.12 9.30
C LEU A 83 22.85 -33.36 10.80
N GLU A 84 22.86 -34.61 11.26
CA GLU A 84 22.78 -34.96 12.68
C GLU A 84 24.00 -34.40 13.45
N ALA A 85 25.22 -34.57 12.93
CA ALA A 85 26.42 -34.03 13.55
C ALA A 85 26.43 -32.48 13.60
N ALA A 86 25.94 -31.84 12.54
CA ALA A 86 25.76 -30.38 12.51
C ALA A 86 24.70 -29.93 13.52
N TRP A 87 23.61 -30.68 13.67
CA TRP A 87 22.55 -30.43 14.65
C TRP A 87 23.07 -30.52 16.09
N GLU A 88 23.89 -31.52 16.42
CA GLU A 88 24.54 -31.61 17.74
C GLU A 88 25.42 -30.40 18.06
N THR A 89 26.04 -29.82 17.03
CA THR A 89 26.82 -28.58 17.18
C THR A 89 25.91 -27.38 17.44
N CYS A 90 24.76 -27.29 16.77
CA CYS A 90 23.73 -26.29 17.06
C CYS A 90 23.21 -26.40 18.50
N MET A 91 22.94 -27.62 18.98
CA MET A 91 22.45 -27.89 20.33
C MET A 91 23.45 -27.47 21.40
N ARG A 92 24.71 -27.92 21.29
CA ARG A 92 25.79 -27.50 22.21
C ARG A 92 25.96 -25.98 22.24
N TRP A 93 25.91 -25.33 21.08
CA TRP A 93 26.00 -23.88 20.99
C TRP A 93 24.81 -23.19 21.67
N ALA A 94 23.59 -23.68 21.45
CA ALA A 94 22.38 -23.12 22.05
C ALA A 94 22.40 -23.23 23.58
N ASP A 95 22.75 -24.40 24.10
CA ASP A 95 22.86 -24.66 25.53
C ASP A 95 23.89 -23.75 26.20
N SER A 96 25.05 -23.56 25.56
CA SER A 96 26.11 -22.67 26.09
C SER A 96 25.71 -21.19 26.18
N ARG A 97 24.59 -20.79 25.56
CA ARG A 97 24.16 -19.39 25.46
C ARG A 97 22.70 -19.13 25.85
N GLY A 98 22.07 -20.11 26.49
CA GLY A 98 20.68 -19.99 26.92
C GLY A 98 19.69 -19.80 25.77
N MET A 99 20.01 -20.29 24.57
CA MET A 99 19.07 -20.39 23.47
C MET A 99 18.41 -21.75 23.43
N LYS A 100 17.27 -21.84 22.76
CA LYS A 100 16.58 -23.10 22.49
C LYS A 100 16.15 -23.13 21.04
N PHE A 101 16.52 -24.18 20.33
CA PHE A 101 15.90 -24.50 19.04
C PHE A 101 14.57 -25.20 19.27
N ALA A 102 13.70 -25.15 18.27
CA ALA A 102 12.41 -25.84 18.26
C ALA A 102 12.48 -26.97 17.21
N PRO A 103 13.00 -28.16 17.56
CA PRO A 103 13.12 -29.29 16.65
C PRO A 103 11.81 -29.60 15.91
N GLU A 104 10.68 -29.47 16.61
CA GLU A 104 9.33 -29.71 16.10
C GLU A 104 8.88 -28.77 14.98
N LYS A 105 9.60 -27.66 14.75
CA LYS A 105 9.36 -26.72 13.65
C LYS A 105 10.36 -26.89 12.50
N SER A 106 11.26 -27.86 12.60
CA SER A 106 12.27 -28.10 11.57
C SER A 106 11.64 -28.82 10.38
N GLU A 107 11.97 -28.36 9.17
CA GLU A 107 11.53 -28.97 7.92
C GLU A 107 12.74 -29.67 7.26
N LEU A 108 12.53 -30.88 6.71
CA LEU A 108 13.53 -31.62 5.95
C LEU A 108 13.07 -31.77 4.50
N ILE A 109 13.98 -31.55 3.54
CA ILE A 109 13.72 -31.81 2.12
C ILE A 109 14.96 -32.37 1.45
N HIS A 110 14.78 -33.44 0.68
CA HIS A 110 15.82 -34.03 -0.16
C HIS A 110 15.69 -33.51 -1.59
N PHE A 111 16.77 -32.96 -2.14
CA PHE A 111 16.85 -32.59 -3.54
C PHE A 111 17.64 -33.64 -4.31
N ASN A 112 16.95 -34.54 -5.01
CA ASN A 112 17.57 -35.61 -5.78
C ASN A 112 17.07 -35.63 -7.24
N LYS A 113 17.94 -36.04 -8.18
CA LYS A 113 17.63 -36.10 -9.63
C LYS A 113 16.82 -37.34 -10.04
N GLY A 114 16.60 -38.28 -9.12
CA GLY A 114 15.89 -39.53 -9.39
C GLY A 114 14.40 -39.33 -9.62
N ARG A 115 13.74 -40.33 -10.20
CA ARG A 115 12.26 -40.30 -10.37
C ARG A 115 11.51 -40.47 -9.04
N ARG A 116 12.14 -41.09 -8.04
CA ARG A 116 11.59 -41.32 -6.70
C ARG A 116 12.28 -40.40 -5.70
N GLN A 117 11.49 -39.82 -4.81
CA GLN A 117 12.00 -39.00 -3.72
C GLN A 117 12.65 -39.91 -2.66
N TRP A 118 13.74 -39.42 -2.08
CA TRP A 118 14.39 -40.02 -0.92
C TRP A 118 13.49 -39.90 0.32
N THR A 119 13.41 -40.95 1.13
CA THR A 119 12.47 -41.07 2.26
C THR A 119 13.18 -41.14 3.62
N GLU A 120 14.50 -41.04 3.62
CA GLU A 120 15.34 -41.12 4.80
C GLU A 120 15.06 -39.92 5.71
N GLN A 121 14.70 -40.20 6.96
CA GLN A 121 14.40 -39.20 8.00
C GLN A 121 15.66 -38.82 8.79
N VAL A 122 15.62 -37.67 9.45
CA VAL A 122 16.67 -37.21 10.37
C VAL A 122 16.14 -37.25 11.80
N ASN A 123 16.91 -37.80 12.74
CA ASN A 123 16.54 -37.79 14.15
C ASN A 123 17.24 -36.63 14.85
N LEU A 124 16.51 -35.54 15.09
CA LEU A 124 17.07 -34.37 15.77
C LEU A 124 17.01 -34.56 17.28
N ALA A 125 18.13 -34.38 17.97
CA ALA A 125 18.16 -34.35 19.43
C ALA A 125 17.33 -33.18 19.99
N ASN A 126 16.57 -33.44 21.04
CA ASN A 126 15.70 -32.45 21.67
C ASN A 126 16.39 -31.75 22.87
N PRO A 127 16.06 -30.47 23.14
CA PRO A 127 16.46 -29.82 24.38
C PRO A 127 15.91 -30.57 25.60
N GLY A 128 16.79 -31.06 26.48
CA GLY A 128 16.43 -31.81 27.68
C GLY A 128 16.37 -33.34 27.53
N GLY A 129 16.77 -33.88 26.37
CA GLY A 129 16.91 -35.32 26.13
C GLY A 129 15.86 -35.90 25.17
N GLY A 130 16.21 -37.03 24.53
CA GLY A 130 15.40 -37.69 23.50
C GLY A 130 15.62 -37.15 22.09
N THR A 131 14.96 -37.76 21.11
CA THR A 131 15.06 -37.40 19.67
C THR A 131 13.68 -37.22 19.04
N SER A 132 13.55 -36.25 18.15
CA SER A 132 12.37 -36.04 17.31
C SER A 132 12.69 -36.45 15.87
N PRO A 133 11.94 -37.40 15.27
CA PRO A 133 12.09 -37.71 13.86
C PRO A 133 11.52 -36.57 13.01
N VAL A 134 12.29 -36.14 12.01
CA VAL A 134 11.86 -35.19 10.98
C VAL A 134 11.79 -35.94 9.67
N GLU A 135 10.56 -36.17 9.20
CA GLU A 135 10.31 -36.82 7.92
C GLU A 135 10.52 -35.84 6.75
N PRO A 136 11.03 -36.33 5.60
CA PRO A 136 11.22 -35.46 4.45
C PRO A 136 9.88 -35.06 3.81
N GLU A 137 9.70 -33.77 3.60
CA GLU A 137 8.51 -33.22 2.94
C GLU A 137 8.72 -33.06 1.43
N GLY A 138 7.63 -33.11 0.65
CA GLY A 138 7.68 -32.89 -0.81
C GLY A 138 7.98 -31.44 -1.21
N SER A 139 7.78 -30.50 -0.28
CA SER A 139 8.12 -29.08 -0.45
C SER A 139 8.39 -28.43 0.90
N ALA A 140 9.39 -27.55 0.98
CA ALA A 140 9.75 -26.84 2.19
C ALA A 140 9.86 -25.33 1.94
N ARG A 141 9.74 -24.54 3.00
CA ARG A 141 9.82 -23.08 2.89
C ARG A 141 11.24 -22.58 3.15
N PHE A 142 11.91 -22.15 2.09
CA PHE A 142 13.24 -21.56 2.14
C PHE A 142 13.18 -20.04 1.97
N LEU A 143 13.55 -19.28 3.00
CA LEU A 143 13.64 -17.81 2.99
C LEU A 143 12.37 -17.09 2.48
N GLY A 144 11.19 -17.67 2.71
CA GLY A 144 9.92 -17.10 2.25
C GLY A 144 9.40 -17.66 0.93
N VAL A 145 10.18 -18.49 0.24
CA VAL A 145 9.84 -19.15 -1.02
C VAL A 145 9.58 -20.63 -0.77
N TRP A 146 8.62 -21.22 -1.47
CA TRP A 146 8.36 -22.66 -1.36
C TRP A 146 9.15 -23.39 -2.44
N LEU A 147 9.99 -24.33 -2.04
CA LEU A 147 10.76 -25.16 -2.95
C LEU A 147 10.20 -26.57 -2.90
N ASP A 148 9.77 -27.10 -4.05
CA ASP A 148 9.48 -28.52 -4.20
C ASP A 148 10.76 -29.29 -4.53
N TRP A 149 10.82 -30.58 -4.21
CA TRP A 149 12.03 -31.40 -4.41
C TRP A 149 12.47 -31.50 -5.87
N LYS A 150 11.56 -31.27 -6.83
CA LYS A 150 11.83 -31.21 -8.28
C LYS A 150 12.18 -29.81 -8.77
N LEU A 151 12.15 -28.80 -7.90
CA LEU A 151 12.40 -27.39 -8.22
C LEU A 151 11.54 -26.86 -9.39
N ASN A 152 10.29 -27.32 -9.51
CA ASN A 152 9.37 -26.91 -10.57
C ASN A 152 8.43 -25.76 -10.18
N TRP A 153 8.58 -25.21 -8.97
CA TRP A 153 7.86 -24.06 -8.44
C TRP A 153 6.35 -24.26 -8.19
N LYS A 154 5.81 -25.48 -8.40
CA LYS A 154 4.36 -25.72 -8.24
C LYS A 154 3.87 -25.40 -6.83
N ALA A 155 4.61 -25.80 -5.79
CA ALA A 155 4.27 -25.50 -4.41
C ALA A 155 4.21 -23.98 -4.15
N HIS A 156 5.16 -23.23 -4.73
CA HIS A 156 5.18 -21.78 -4.63
C HIS A 156 3.99 -21.12 -5.34
N LEU A 157 3.69 -21.56 -6.56
CA LEU A 157 2.55 -21.04 -7.33
C LEU A 157 1.24 -21.25 -6.57
N VAL A 158 1.02 -22.43 -6.00
CA VAL A 158 -0.18 -22.73 -5.20
C VAL A 158 -0.24 -21.84 -3.95
N ALA A 159 0.88 -21.65 -3.25
CA ALA A 159 0.94 -20.78 -2.07
C ALA A 159 0.65 -19.30 -2.42
N VAL A 160 1.22 -18.81 -3.52
CA VAL A 160 0.98 -17.46 -4.03
C VAL A 160 -0.46 -17.30 -4.48
N GLU A 161 -1.02 -18.28 -5.20
CA GLU A 161 -2.41 -18.28 -5.64
C GLU A 161 -3.37 -18.25 -4.44
N LYS A 162 -3.13 -19.08 -3.42
CA LYS A 162 -3.93 -19.08 -2.19
C LYS A 162 -3.87 -17.72 -1.48
N LYS A 163 -2.68 -17.12 -1.39
CA LYS A 163 -2.49 -15.79 -0.82
C LYS A 163 -3.23 -14.72 -1.64
N LEU A 164 -3.13 -14.78 -2.97
CA LEU A 164 -3.82 -13.89 -3.90
C LEU A 164 -5.34 -14.03 -3.76
N ARG A 165 -5.87 -15.26 -3.73
CA ARG A 165 -7.31 -15.53 -3.54
C ARG A 165 -7.79 -15.02 -2.19
N ALA A 166 -7.06 -15.23 -1.11
CA ALA A 166 -7.41 -14.72 0.20
C ALA A 166 -7.42 -13.18 0.24
N GLN A 167 -6.41 -12.53 -0.37
CA GLN A 167 -6.35 -11.08 -0.46
C GLN A 167 -7.43 -10.52 -1.39
N SER A 168 -7.66 -11.13 -2.54
CA SER A 168 -8.70 -10.78 -3.51
C SER A 168 -10.09 -10.96 -2.91
N TYR A 169 -10.32 -12.02 -2.13
CA TYR A 169 -11.57 -12.23 -1.40
C TYR A 169 -11.75 -11.24 -0.25
N ALA A 170 -10.67 -10.89 0.47
CA ALA A 170 -10.73 -9.82 1.45
C ALA A 170 -11.09 -8.48 0.80
N LEU A 171 -10.47 -8.16 -0.34
CA LEU A 171 -10.76 -6.97 -1.16
C LEU A 171 -12.20 -7.00 -1.68
N SER A 172 -12.68 -8.13 -2.20
CA SER A 172 -14.04 -8.27 -2.69
C SER A 172 -15.04 -8.08 -1.56
N ARG A 173 -14.79 -8.56 -0.35
CA ARG A 173 -15.63 -8.29 0.83
C ARG A 173 -15.64 -6.83 1.29
N ILE A 174 -14.69 -6.02 0.84
CA ILE A 174 -14.66 -4.58 1.14
C ILE A 174 -15.40 -3.79 0.05
N VAL A 175 -15.31 -4.25 -1.20
CA VAL A 175 -15.89 -3.59 -2.38
C VAL A 175 -17.30 -4.13 -2.71
N ALA A 176 -17.69 -5.29 -2.17
CA ALA A 176 -18.95 -5.95 -2.46
C ALA A 176 -20.13 -5.11 -2.00
N LYS A 177 -21.03 -4.87 -2.96
CA LYS A 177 -22.21 -4.00 -2.82
C LYS A 177 -23.31 -4.56 -1.92
N THR A 178 -23.26 -5.85 -1.56
CA THR A 178 -24.39 -6.56 -0.92
C THR A 178 -24.03 -7.34 0.35
N TRP A 179 -22.79 -7.81 0.51
CA TRP A 179 -22.36 -8.62 1.66
C TRP A 179 -20.89 -8.32 2.02
N GLY A 180 -20.66 -7.21 2.72
CA GLY A 180 -19.32 -6.69 3.00
C GLY A 180 -19.09 -6.26 4.45
N MET A 181 -17.82 -5.94 4.77
CA MET A 181 -17.45 -5.41 6.09
C MET A 181 -17.83 -3.92 6.18
N GLY A 182 -18.62 -3.54 7.19
CA GLY A 182 -18.98 -2.14 7.41
C GLY A 182 -17.76 -1.24 7.66
N LEU A 183 -17.84 0.03 7.21
CA LEU A 183 -16.72 0.98 7.19
C LEU A 183 -16.08 1.22 8.56
N ALA A 184 -16.85 1.21 9.64
CA ALA A 184 -16.33 1.34 11.00
C ALA A 184 -15.35 0.21 11.35
N LYS A 185 -15.72 -1.04 11.03
CA LYS A 185 -14.90 -2.23 11.27
C LYS A 185 -13.72 -2.32 10.30
N ALA A 186 -13.87 -1.80 9.08
CA ALA A 186 -12.76 -1.70 8.12
C ALA A 186 -11.73 -0.63 8.53
N ARG A 187 -12.17 0.49 9.12
CA ARG A 187 -11.30 1.53 9.70
C ARG A 187 -10.54 1.00 10.92
N GLU A 188 -11.24 0.32 11.83
CA GLU A 188 -10.65 -0.33 13.02
C GLU A 188 -9.55 -1.33 12.63
N LYS A 189 -9.76 -2.11 11.57
CA LYS A 189 -8.77 -3.08 11.06
C LYS A 189 -7.68 -2.49 10.16
N GLY A 190 -7.62 -1.17 9.98
CA GLY A 190 -6.59 -0.50 9.17
C GLY A 190 -6.66 -0.76 7.67
N ILE A 191 -7.75 -1.35 7.17
CA ILE A 191 -7.93 -1.74 5.76
C ILE A 191 -8.05 -0.51 4.87
N THR A 192 -8.78 0.51 5.31
CA THR A 192 -8.90 1.79 4.59
C THR A 192 -7.54 2.46 4.39
N LYS A 193 -6.63 2.32 5.36
CA LYS A 193 -5.24 2.80 5.26
C LYS A 193 -4.44 2.02 4.22
N ALA A 194 -4.60 0.70 4.17
CA ALA A 194 -3.93 -0.15 3.18
C ALA A 194 -4.42 0.16 1.75
N LEU A 195 -5.72 0.28 1.55
CA LEU A 195 -6.31 0.67 0.27
C LEU A 195 -5.92 2.10 -0.12
N GLY A 196 -5.86 3.03 0.84
CA GLY A 196 -5.39 4.39 0.60
C GLY A 196 -3.96 4.41 0.06
N LYS A 197 -3.06 3.57 0.59
CA LYS A 197 -1.70 3.42 0.03
C LYS A 197 -1.72 2.92 -1.42
N ALA A 198 -2.60 1.97 -1.75
CA ALA A 198 -2.73 1.45 -3.11
C ALA A 198 -3.26 2.52 -4.08
N GLN A 199 -4.30 3.27 -3.69
CA GLN A 199 -4.80 4.41 -4.46
C GLN A 199 -3.69 5.43 -4.69
N ASN A 200 -2.97 5.83 -3.64
CA ASN A 200 -1.88 6.81 -3.74
C ASN A 200 -0.81 6.38 -4.76
N LYS A 201 -0.45 5.08 -4.77
CA LYS A 201 0.48 4.54 -5.77
C LYS A 201 -0.11 4.61 -7.18
N GLY A 202 -1.38 4.22 -7.35
CA GLY A 202 -2.09 4.30 -8.63
C GLY A 202 -2.16 5.72 -9.18
N LEU A 203 -2.52 6.70 -8.33
CA LEU A 203 -2.58 8.11 -8.69
C LEU A 203 -1.25 8.64 -9.23
N ARG A 204 -0.13 8.29 -8.58
CA ARG A 204 1.21 8.71 -9.05
C ARG A 204 1.57 8.13 -10.42
N ILE A 205 1.25 6.85 -10.64
CA ILE A 205 1.52 6.18 -11.92
C ILE A 205 0.69 6.83 -13.03
N VAL A 206 -0.63 6.98 -12.80
CA VAL A 206 -1.55 7.58 -13.77
C VAL A 206 -1.18 9.03 -14.06
N ALA A 207 -0.77 9.79 -13.05
CA ALA A 207 -0.36 11.18 -13.21
C ALA A 207 1.06 11.35 -13.77
N GLY A 208 1.91 10.31 -13.74
CA GLY A 208 3.34 10.47 -14.03
C GLY A 208 4.02 11.46 -13.08
N ALA A 209 3.61 11.47 -11.81
CA ALA A 209 4.01 12.46 -10.83
C ALA A 209 5.14 11.95 -9.92
N PHE A 210 5.97 12.87 -9.43
CA PHE A 210 7.01 12.58 -8.44
C PHE A 210 6.42 12.04 -7.13
N GLU A 211 7.20 11.25 -6.40
CA GLU A 211 6.80 10.73 -5.08
C GLU A 211 6.59 11.83 -4.03
N SER A 212 7.24 12.98 -4.19
CA SER A 212 7.04 14.14 -3.33
C SER A 212 5.80 14.97 -3.67
N THR A 213 5.12 14.72 -4.80
CA THR A 213 3.89 15.45 -5.14
C THR A 213 2.81 15.16 -4.10
N PRO A 214 2.17 16.17 -3.50
CA PRO A 214 1.12 15.98 -2.51
C PRO A 214 -0.04 15.15 -3.09
N ILE A 215 -0.48 14.12 -2.35
CA ILE A 215 -1.56 13.21 -2.78
C ILE A 215 -2.83 13.99 -3.13
N ARG A 216 -3.15 14.98 -2.31
CA ARG A 216 -4.28 15.87 -2.56
C ARG A 216 -4.22 16.41 -4.01
N ASN A 217 -3.10 16.97 -4.46
CA ASN A 217 -2.98 17.53 -5.81
C ASN A 217 -3.21 16.47 -6.89
N LEU A 218 -2.79 15.23 -6.63
CA LEU A 218 -3.05 14.12 -7.54
C LEU A 218 -4.53 13.73 -7.57
N GLU A 219 -5.21 13.73 -6.42
CA GLU A 219 -6.66 13.48 -6.36
C GLU A 219 -7.41 14.47 -7.24
N THR A 220 -7.08 15.77 -7.17
CA THR A 220 -7.77 16.81 -7.96
C THR A 220 -7.41 16.75 -9.44
N GLU A 221 -6.14 16.53 -9.78
CA GLU A 221 -5.67 16.45 -11.17
C GLU A 221 -6.20 15.20 -11.88
N THR A 222 -6.36 14.09 -11.17
CA THR A 222 -6.92 12.84 -11.73
C THR A 222 -8.44 12.74 -11.58
N TRP A 223 -9.07 13.72 -10.91
CA TRP A 223 -10.49 13.69 -10.55
C TRP A 223 -10.90 12.42 -9.81
N VAL A 224 -10.05 11.96 -8.89
CA VAL A 224 -10.29 10.78 -8.05
C VAL A 224 -10.42 11.23 -6.60
N PRO A 225 -11.60 11.12 -5.98
CA PRO A 225 -11.79 11.59 -4.61
C PRO A 225 -11.00 10.73 -3.59
N PRO A 226 -10.74 11.28 -2.39
CA PRO A 226 -10.20 10.53 -1.27
C PRO A 226 -10.98 9.24 -1.03
N LEU A 227 -10.26 8.15 -0.79
CA LEU A 227 -10.85 6.81 -0.70
C LEU A 227 -11.99 6.72 0.31
N ASP A 228 -11.86 7.39 1.46
CA ASP A 228 -12.87 7.35 2.50
C ASP A 228 -14.17 8.07 2.08
N LEU A 229 -14.08 9.17 1.32
CA LEU A 229 -15.25 9.84 0.76
C LEU A 229 -15.91 8.97 -0.32
N TYR A 230 -15.12 8.32 -1.18
CA TYR A 230 -15.62 7.36 -2.16
C TYR A 230 -16.36 6.20 -1.50
N LEU A 231 -15.81 5.64 -0.42
CA LEU A 231 -16.42 4.56 0.33
C LEU A 231 -17.71 4.98 1.04
N ASN A 232 -17.74 6.18 1.63
CA ASN A 232 -18.96 6.76 2.20
C ASN A 232 -20.04 6.92 1.14
N LYS A 233 -19.67 7.43 -0.04
CA LYS A 233 -20.58 7.53 -1.18
C LYS A 233 -21.16 6.18 -1.57
N ARG A 234 -20.32 5.15 -1.65
CA ARG A 234 -20.75 3.78 -2.00
C ARG A 234 -21.75 3.21 -0.99
N LEU A 235 -21.56 3.51 0.28
CA LEU A 235 -22.50 3.14 1.34
C LEU A 235 -23.81 3.91 1.19
N ALA A 236 -23.75 5.21 0.89
CA ALA A 236 -24.92 6.05 0.67
C ALA A 236 -25.74 5.62 -0.56
N ASP A 237 -25.08 5.36 -1.68
CA ASP A 237 -25.71 4.83 -2.90
C ASP A 237 -26.42 3.50 -2.63
N PHE A 238 -25.86 2.67 -1.75
CA PHE A 238 -26.47 1.40 -1.37
C PHE A 238 -27.72 1.60 -0.51
N GLU A 239 -27.67 2.45 0.50
CA GLU A 239 -28.83 2.80 1.33
C GLU A 239 -29.95 3.43 0.50
N ASN A 240 -29.62 4.33 -0.43
CA ASN A 240 -30.60 4.95 -1.34
C ASN A 240 -31.31 3.87 -2.18
N ARG A 241 -30.57 2.93 -2.79
CA ARG A 241 -31.18 1.80 -3.52
C ARG A 241 -32.07 0.91 -2.65
N LEU A 242 -31.69 0.70 -1.39
CA LEU A 242 -32.52 -0.09 -0.46
C LEU A 242 -33.85 0.59 -0.14
N GLN A 243 -33.89 1.92 -0.19
CA GLN A 243 -35.06 2.74 0.11
C GLN A 243 -35.93 3.04 -1.12
N GLN A 244 -35.44 2.79 -2.33
CA GLN A 244 -36.22 2.96 -3.56
C GLN A 244 -37.39 1.95 -3.62
N PRO A 245 -38.64 2.41 -3.81
CA PRO A 245 -39.82 1.57 -3.88
C PRO A 245 -40.00 1.03 -5.33
N ASP A 246 -39.17 0.08 -5.71
CA ASP A 246 -39.06 -0.38 -7.11
C ASP A 246 -39.55 -1.82 -7.32
N LEU A 247 -39.96 -2.53 -6.26
CA LEU A 247 -40.40 -3.92 -6.34
C LEU A 247 -41.94 -3.97 -6.34
N ASP A 248 -42.49 -4.48 -7.44
CA ASP A 248 -43.91 -4.78 -7.61
C ASP A 248 -44.12 -6.28 -7.40
N ASP A 249 -44.90 -6.65 -6.39
CA ASP A 249 -45.15 -8.05 -6.01
C ASP A 249 -46.54 -8.54 -6.44
N GLY A 250 -47.22 -7.80 -7.31
CA GLY A 250 -48.53 -8.17 -7.85
C GLY A 250 -49.67 -8.14 -6.82
N GLN A 251 -49.42 -7.70 -5.59
CA GLN A 251 -50.42 -7.57 -4.52
C GLN A 251 -50.70 -6.12 -4.10
N GLY A 252 -50.50 -5.16 -5.01
CA GLY A 252 -51.08 -3.82 -4.90
C GLY A 252 -50.33 -2.82 -4.02
N GLY A 253 -48.99 -2.85 -3.97
CA GLY A 253 -48.22 -1.75 -3.39
C GLY A 253 -46.71 -1.87 -3.62
N LYS A 254 -46.07 -0.78 -4.07
CA LYS A 254 -44.62 -0.72 -4.29
C LYS A 254 -43.88 -0.96 -2.96
N LYS A 255 -43.09 -2.03 -2.87
CA LYS A 255 -42.26 -2.34 -1.70
C LYS A 255 -40.81 -1.93 -1.95
N THR A 256 -40.12 -1.52 -0.89
CA THR A 256 -38.69 -1.23 -0.95
C THR A 256 -37.87 -2.52 -0.87
N ALA A 257 -36.70 -2.58 -1.52
CA ALA A 257 -35.80 -3.73 -1.41
C ALA A 257 -35.46 -4.04 0.06
N ARG A 258 -35.36 -3.00 0.90
CA ARG A 258 -35.18 -3.15 2.35
C ARG A 258 -36.33 -3.91 3.02
N SER A 259 -37.58 -3.59 2.71
CA SER A 259 -38.73 -4.25 3.35
C SER A 259 -38.83 -5.73 2.95
N VAL A 260 -38.51 -6.05 1.70
CA VAL A 260 -38.47 -7.44 1.20
C VAL A 260 -37.38 -8.24 1.90
N VAL A 261 -36.15 -7.71 1.99
CA VAL A 261 -35.03 -8.38 2.66
C VAL A 261 -35.33 -8.59 4.15
N LEU A 262 -35.85 -7.57 4.84
CA LEU A 262 -36.21 -7.67 6.26
C LEU A 262 -37.33 -8.69 6.50
N THR A 263 -38.31 -8.76 5.60
CA THR A 263 -39.40 -9.75 5.66
C THR A 263 -38.85 -11.17 5.47
N ALA A 264 -37.95 -11.38 4.51
CA ALA A 264 -37.30 -12.68 4.30
C ALA A 264 -36.42 -13.10 5.49
N CYS A 265 -35.62 -12.16 6.04
CA CYS A 265 -34.81 -12.42 7.22
C CYS A 265 -35.67 -12.78 8.44
N ARG A 266 -36.81 -12.10 8.62
CA ARG A 266 -37.76 -12.39 9.70
C ARG A 266 -38.34 -13.79 9.56
N LYS A 267 -38.80 -14.18 8.36
CA LYS A 267 -39.27 -15.55 8.07
C LYS A 267 -38.20 -16.61 8.34
N ILE A 268 -36.94 -16.34 8.00
CA ILE A 268 -35.82 -17.25 8.29
C ILE A 268 -35.58 -17.33 9.81
N GLN A 269 -35.59 -16.20 10.50
CA GLN A 269 -35.42 -16.14 11.96
C GLN A 269 -36.54 -16.89 12.69
N GLU A 270 -37.78 -16.73 12.26
CA GLU A 270 -38.94 -17.46 12.78
C GLU A 270 -38.79 -18.97 12.57
N ARG A 271 -38.37 -19.41 11.37
CA ARG A 271 -38.07 -20.83 11.08
C ARG A 271 -36.91 -21.39 11.90
N LEU A 272 -35.87 -20.60 12.15
CA LEU A 272 -34.73 -21.01 12.98
C LEU A 272 -35.11 -21.05 14.46
N SER A 273 -36.03 -20.18 14.90
CA SER A 273 -36.54 -20.12 16.27
C SER A 273 -37.54 -21.26 16.53
N SER A 274 -38.39 -21.62 15.56
CA SER A 274 -39.29 -22.77 15.67
C SER A 274 -38.55 -24.10 15.66
N ARG A 275 -37.39 -24.20 14.98
CA ARG A 275 -36.48 -25.36 15.08
C ARG A 275 -35.76 -25.49 16.43
N ARG A 276 -35.79 -24.45 17.29
CA ARG A 276 -35.24 -24.47 18.66
C ARG A 276 -36.27 -24.83 19.73
N GLY A 277 -37.42 -25.40 19.35
CA GLY A 277 -38.36 -26.00 20.30
C GLY A 277 -37.77 -27.22 20.99
N ASN A 278 -36.98 -27.02 22.07
CA ASN A 278 -36.88 -27.86 23.28
C ASN A 278 -35.64 -27.62 24.17
N ARG A 279 -34.97 -26.47 24.12
CA ARG A 279 -33.96 -26.14 25.15
C ARG A 279 -34.12 -24.72 25.69
N GLY A 280 -34.85 -24.64 26.81
CA GLY A 280 -34.72 -23.59 27.82
C GLY A 280 -35.39 -22.25 27.52
N ARG A 281 -35.93 -21.65 28.59
CA ARG A 281 -36.57 -20.34 28.66
C ARG A 281 -35.85 -19.29 27.80
N PRO A 282 -36.55 -18.49 26.97
CA PRO A 282 -35.90 -17.46 26.17
C PRO A 282 -35.23 -16.44 27.09
N ARG A 283 -33.93 -16.20 26.88
CA ARG A 283 -33.26 -15.02 27.45
C ARG A 283 -34.03 -13.79 26.95
N THR A 284 -34.55 -12.98 27.86
CA THR A 284 -35.01 -11.62 27.57
C THR A 284 -33.84 -10.88 26.93
N LEU A 285 -33.85 -10.80 25.61
CA LEU A 285 -33.02 -9.85 24.88
C LEU A 285 -33.57 -8.48 25.26
N GLY A 286 -32.83 -7.76 26.10
CA GLY A 286 -33.05 -6.33 26.34
C GLY A 286 -33.06 -5.55 25.03
N PRO A 287 -33.46 -4.27 25.05
CA PRO A 287 -33.63 -3.46 23.83
C PRO A 287 -32.44 -3.64 22.89
N GLN A 288 -32.70 -4.25 21.73
CA GLN A 288 -31.66 -4.54 20.77
C GLN A 288 -31.15 -3.21 20.24
N GLY A 289 -29.88 -2.90 20.53
CA GLY A 289 -29.21 -1.77 19.91
C GLY A 289 -29.27 -1.86 18.39
N PRO A 290 -29.18 -0.72 17.68
CA PRO A 290 -29.39 -0.67 16.23
C PRO A 290 -28.47 -1.67 15.51
N THR A 291 -29.08 -2.42 14.60
CA THR A 291 -28.40 -3.38 13.72
C THR A 291 -27.25 -2.70 12.96
N ALA A 292 -26.30 -3.48 12.44
CA ALA A 292 -25.19 -2.91 11.67
C ALA A 292 -25.67 -2.09 10.46
N VAL A 293 -26.82 -2.46 9.88
CA VAL A 293 -27.48 -1.74 8.78
C VAL A 293 -28.11 -0.44 9.28
N GLU A 294 -28.80 -0.44 10.42
CA GLU A 294 -29.36 0.80 11.00
C GLU A 294 -28.28 1.79 11.43
N ARG A 295 -27.15 1.30 11.96
CA ARG A 295 -25.98 2.13 12.26
C ARG A 295 -25.35 2.70 10.99
N ALA A 296 -25.28 1.91 9.91
CA ALA A 296 -24.80 2.38 8.61
C ALA A 296 -25.72 3.45 8.02
N ALA A 297 -27.04 3.22 8.02
CA ALA A 297 -28.05 4.17 7.56
C ALA A 297 -28.01 5.51 8.34
N GLY A 298 -27.90 5.46 9.67
CA GLY A 298 -27.76 6.67 10.48
C GLY A 298 -26.44 7.43 10.24
N THR A 299 -25.36 6.71 9.95
CA THR A 299 -24.07 7.32 9.56
C THR A 299 -24.15 7.96 8.18
N VAL A 300 -24.81 7.31 7.22
CA VAL A 300 -25.07 7.82 5.87
C VAL A 300 -25.92 9.08 5.93
N MET A 301 -27.06 9.06 6.62
CA MET A 301 -27.94 10.23 6.76
C MET A 301 -27.23 11.43 7.38
N ARG A 302 -26.40 11.19 8.39
CA ARG A 302 -25.58 12.25 9.00
C ARG A 302 -24.52 12.80 8.05
N TRP A 303 -23.98 11.97 7.17
CA TRP A 303 -22.95 12.36 6.20
C TRP A 303 -23.54 13.06 4.96
N THR A 304 -24.67 12.58 4.43
CA THR A 304 -25.34 13.21 3.28
C THR A 304 -26.20 14.41 3.67
N GLY A 305 -26.55 14.57 4.95
CA GLY A 305 -27.48 15.62 5.40
C GLY A 305 -28.87 15.49 4.77
N GLY A 306 -29.26 14.29 4.31
CA GLY A 306 -30.50 14.05 3.58
C GLY A 306 -30.44 14.36 2.07
N ILE A 307 -29.28 14.75 1.53
CA ILE A 307 -29.10 14.97 0.09
C ILE A 307 -29.08 13.62 -0.64
N VAL A 308 -29.95 13.46 -1.65
CA VAL A 308 -30.04 12.24 -2.48
C VAL A 308 -28.87 12.13 -3.45
N ASP A 309 -28.37 13.26 -3.97
CA ASP A 309 -27.21 13.29 -4.85
C ASP A 309 -25.90 13.11 -4.06
N THR A 310 -25.48 11.86 -3.98
CA THR A 310 -24.25 11.45 -3.29
C THR A 310 -22.99 11.96 -3.99
N ASN A 311 -23.02 12.27 -5.29
CA ASN A 311 -21.86 12.86 -5.98
C ASN A 311 -21.61 14.27 -5.46
N ARG A 312 -22.66 15.09 -5.37
CA ARG A 312 -22.57 16.45 -4.85
C ARG A 312 -22.02 16.48 -3.42
N VAL A 313 -22.50 15.59 -2.56
CA VAL A 313 -22.01 15.44 -1.18
C VAL A 313 -20.50 15.11 -1.14
N VAL A 314 -20.03 14.20 -2.01
CA VAL A 314 -18.59 13.90 -2.11
C VAL A 314 -17.82 15.13 -2.55
N GLU A 315 -18.26 15.82 -3.60
CA GLU A 315 -17.55 16.98 -4.14
C GLU A 315 -17.47 18.12 -3.13
N GLU A 316 -18.55 18.42 -2.41
CA GLU A 316 -18.60 19.45 -1.36
C GLU A 316 -17.68 19.07 -0.18
N ALA A 317 -17.77 17.83 0.32
CA ALA A 317 -16.93 17.35 1.41
C ALA A 317 -15.45 17.29 1.02
N TRP A 318 -15.16 16.92 -0.23
CA TRP A 318 -13.82 16.88 -0.78
C TRP A 318 -13.26 18.29 -0.94
N ARG A 319 -14.03 19.24 -1.49
CA ARG A 319 -13.65 20.65 -1.61
C ARG A 319 -13.41 21.27 -0.23
N ALA A 320 -14.25 20.99 0.75
CA ALA A 320 -14.05 21.47 2.12
C ALA A 320 -12.75 20.92 2.74
N ARG A 321 -12.45 19.63 2.54
CA ARG A 321 -11.19 19.02 2.99
C ARG A 321 -9.98 19.64 2.29
N TRP A 322 -10.09 19.83 0.97
CA TRP A 322 -9.09 20.48 0.14
C TRP A 322 -8.68 21.84 0.70
N LEU A 323 -9.68 22.67 1.01
CA LEU A 323 -9.51 24.00 1.57
C LEU A 323 -8.95 23.98 3.01
N LYS A 324 -9.27 22.96 3.82
CA LYS A 324 -8.81 22.86 5.22
C LYS A 324 -7.35 22.39 5.37
N GLU A 325 -6.91 21.46 4.53
CA GLU A 325 -5.50 20.99 4.54
C GLU A 325 -4.49 22.06 4.05
N ARG A 326 -5.00 23.20 3.57
CA ARG A 326 -4.28 24.45 3.29
C ARG A 326 -3.67 25.05 4.55
N ASP A 327 -4.44 25.12 5.63
CA ASP A 327 -4.11 25.94 6.81
C ASP A 327 -3.10 25.25 7.74
N GLY A 328 -2.98 23.91 7.66
CA GLY A 328 -2.09 23.12 8.53
C GLY A 328 -0.67 22.89 8.01
N ARG A 329 -0.37 23.26 6.76
CA ARG A 329 0.97 23.14 6.14
C ARG A 329 1.29 24.38 5.33
N ALA A 330 1.51 25.49 6.03
CA ALA A 330 2.26 26.62 5.49
C ALA A 330 3.72 26.18 5.25
N ILE A 331 3.95 25.48 4.14
CA ILE A 331 5.28 25.23 3.61
C ILE A 331 5.72 26.55 2.99
N THR A 332 6.51 27.34 3.74
CA THR A 332 7.60 28.23 3.28
C THR A 332 7.68 28.51 1.77
N ARG A 333 6.64 29.13 1.20
CA ARG A 333 6.66 29.76 -0.11
C ARG A 333 5.85 31.04 0.05
N LEU A 334 6.39 32.16 -0.43
CA LEU A 334 5.74 33.47 -0.37
C LEU A 334 4.32 33.37 -0.94
N ALA A 335 3.35 33.92 -0.20
CA ALA A 335 1.92 33.81 -0.44
C ALA A 335 1.52 34.19 -1.88
N ASP A 336 2.21 35.14 -2.50
CA ASP A 336 1.91 35.63 -3.85
C ASP A 336 2.10 34.56 -4.96
N ASP A 337 2.94 33.54 -4.74
CA ASP A 337 3.20 32.49 -5.74
C ASP A 337 2.15 31.37 -5.78
N PHE A 338 1.33 31.25 -4.73
CA PHE A 338 0.39 30.14 -4.57
C PHE A 338 -1.08 30.57 -4.64
N ASP A 339 -1.39 31.85 -4.49
CA ASP A 339 -2.76 32.35 -4.45
C ASP A 339 -3.54 32.15 -5.76
N HIS A 340 -2.88 32.14 -6.92
CA HIS A 340 -3.53 31.82 -8.20
C HIS A 340 -3.72 30.32 -8.49
N GLN A 341 -3.04 29.43 -7.76
CA GLN A 341 -3.29 27.97 -7.84
C GLN A 341 -4.51 27.55 -6.99
N GLN A 342 -5.04 28.45 -6.14
CA GLN A 342 -6.07 28.18 -5.13
C GLN A 342 -7.42 27.71 -5.69
N GLU A 343 -7.87 28.29 -6.81
CA GLU A 343 -9.18 27.98 -7.44
C GLU A 343 -9.08 27.05 -8.65
N THR A 344 -7.88 26.85 -9.19
CA THR A 344 -7.70 26.30 -10.55
C THR A 344 -7.50 24.78 -10.60
N LEU A 345 -7.01 24.17 -9.52
CA LEU A 345 -6.80 22.72 -9.43
C LEU A 345 -8.09 21.96 -9.10
N PHE A 346 -8.97 22.52 -8.26
CA PHE A 346 -10.27 21.92 -7.94
C PHE A 346 -11.34 22.42 -8.93
N ARG A 347 -11.19 22.04 -10.21
CA ARG A 347 -12.16 22.41 -11.27
C ARG A 347 -12.83 21.19 -11.86
N ASN A 348 -14.17 21.23 -11.92
CA ASN A 348 -14.95 20.27 -12.69
C ASN A 348 -14.52 20.40 -14.17
N GLY A 349 -14.12 19.27 -14.77
CA GLY A 349 -13.59 19.24 -16.14
C GLY A 349 -12.06 19.32 -16.27
N THR A 350 -11.29 19.18 -15.17
CA THR A 350 -9.83 19.11 -15.23
C THR A 350 -9.33 18.03 -16.21
N LEU A 351 -10.01 16.88 -16.26
CA LEU A 351 -9.70 15.80 -17.20
C LEU A 351 -9.73 16.23 -18.68
N ARG A 352 -10.60 17.19 -19.04
CA ARG A 352 -10.71 17.69 -20.42
C ARG A 352 -9.46 18.44 -20.89
N SER A 353 -8.63 18.92 -19.97
CA SER A 353 -7.35 19.55 -20.31
C SER A 353 -6.33 18.53 -20.86
N HIS A 354 -6.59 17.23 -20.68
CA HIS A 354 -5.74 16.15 -21.17
C HIS A 354 -6.21 15.57 -22.51
N ASP A 355 -7.36 16.03 -23.04
CA ASP A 355 -7.94 15.50 -24.27
C ASP A 355 -7.00 15.70 -25.47
N GLY A 356 -6.65 14.60 -26.13
CA GLY A 356 -5.74 14.58 -27.28
C GLY A 356 -4.27 14.84 -26.94
N LEU A 357 -3.89 14.82 -25.66
CA LEU A 357 -2.47 14.83 -25.25
C LEU A 357 -1.90 13.41 -25.21
N SER A 358 -0.62 13.27 -25.58
CA SER A 358 0.12 12.04 -25.31
C SER A 358 0.27 11.83 -23.79
N LYS A 359 0.62 10.60 -23.38
CA LYS A 359 0.89 10.31 -21.97
C LYS A 359 2.02 11.19 -21.40
N ALA A 360 3.04 11.49 -22.20
CA ALA A 360 4.15 12.36 -21.80
C ALA A 360 3.67 13.80 -21.56
N LYS A 361 2.95 14.39 -22.52
CA LYS A 361 2.38 15.74 -22.42
C LYS A 361 1.40 15.87 -21.26
N SER A 362 0.54 14.86 -21.07
CA SER A 362 -0.41 14.80 -19.96
C SER A 362 0.30 14.78 -18.61
N SER A 363 1.38 13.98 -18.48
CA SER A 363 2.17 13.93 -17.24
C SER A 363 2.91 15.25 -16.99
N LEU A 364 3.46 15.86 -18.04
CA LEU A 364 4.13 17.15 -17.96
C LEU A 364 3.15 18.26 -17.53
N LEU A 365 1.93 18.27 -18.07
CA LEU A 365 0.88 19.21 -17.69
C LEU A 365 0.58 19.12 -16.18
N ILE A 366 0.43 17.91 -15.63
CA ILE A 366 0.22 17.69 -14.20
C ILE A 366 1.42 18.20 -13.39
N GLN A 367 2.65 17.90 -13.81
CA GLN A 367 3.85 18.36 -13.09
C GLN A 367 3.96 19.89 -13.06
N ILE A 368 3.64 20.57 -14.18
CA ILE A 368 3.59 22.04 -14.24
C ILE A 368 2.52 22.58 -13.28
N ARG A 369 1.30 22.05 -13.36
CA ARG A 369 0.16 22.51 -12.57
C ARG A 369 0.33 22.27 -11.07
N THR A 370 1.00 21.18 -10.70
CA THR A 370 1.32 20.88 -9.30
C THR A 370 2.59 21.56 -8.79
N GLY A 371 3.40 22.15 -9.69
CA GLY A 371 4.72 22.70 -9.38
C GLY A 371 5.77 21.64 -8.99
N ALA A 372 5.41 20.36 -9.06
CA ALA A 372 6.30 19.24 -8.81
C ALA A 372 6.87 18.73 -10.13
N ILE A 373 7.83 19.47 -10.66
CA ILE A 373 8.44 19.27 -11.98
C ILE A 373 9.97 19.25 -11.85
N GLY A 374 10.66 18.52 -12.74
CA GLY A 374 12.13 18.39 -12.73
C GLY A 374 12.93 19.66 -13.07
N LEU A 375 12.50 20.85 -12.65
CA LEU A 375 13.23 22.13 -12.81
C LEU A 375 13.96 22.49 -11.52
N ARG A 376 14.98 23.37 -11.60
CA ARG A 376 15.88 23.67 -10.46
C ARG A 376 15.14 24.12 -9.21
N ASP A 377 14.07 24.91 -9.31
CA ASP A 377 13.31 25.35 -8.13
C ASP A 377 12.83 24.17 -7.25
N PHE A 378 12.18 23.20 -7.90
CA PHE A 378 11.63 22.05 -7.20
C PHE A 378 12.72 21.09 -6.74
N LEU A 379 13.70 20.80 -7.60
CA LEU A 379 14.81 19.90 -7.27
C LEU A 379 15.65 20.43 -6.10
N PHE A 380 15.92 21.74 -6.07
CA PHE A 380 16.58 22.40 -4.94
C PHE A 380 15.75 22.29 -3.66
N THR A 381 14.43 22.54 -3.73
CA THR A 381 13.51 22.40 -2.59
C THR A 381 13.45 20.96 -2.07
N ARG A 382 13.82 19.97 -2.89
CA ARG A 382 13.90 18.56 -2.51
C ARG A 382 15.30 18.11 -2.07
N GLY A 383 16.31 18.97 -2.12
CA GLY A 383 17.68 18.67 -1.70
C GLY A 383 18.42 17.74 -2.65
N VAL A 384 18.18 17.82 -3.96
CA VAL A 384 18.94 17.05 -4.95
C VAL A 384 20.39 17.54 -4.96
N PRO A 385 21.40 16.69 -4.66
CA PRO A 385 22.79 17.13 -4.45
C PRO A 385 23.41 17.90 -5.62
N GLU A 386 23.04 17.55 -6.85
CA GLU A 386 23.55 18.17 -8.08
C GLU A 386 22.99 19.58 -8.33
N VAL A 387 21.90 19.95 -7.65
CA VAL A 387 21.22 21.25 -7.84
C VAL A 387 21.57 22.18 -6.69
N LEU A 388 22.58 23.01 -6.90
CA LEU A 388 23.12 23.91 -5.87
C LEU A 388 22.31 25.19 -5.65
N THR A 389 21.45 25.56 -6.61
CA THR A 389 20.66 26.80 -6.54
C THR A 389 19.29 26.61 -7.21
N PRO A 390 18.22 27.21 -6.66
CA PRO A 390 16.91 27.22 -7.31
C PRO A 390 16.84 28.24 -8.46
N ALA A 391 17.87 29.08 -8.64
CA ALA A 391 17.87 30.16 -9.62
C ALA A 391 17.96 29.64 -11.06
N CYS A 392 17.23 30.31 -11.94
CA CYS A 392 17.34 30.17 -13.38
C CYS A 392 18.69 30.74 -13.86
N GLU A 393 19.27 30.14 -14.90
CA GLU A 393 20.52 30.58 -15.52
C GLU A 393 20.45 32.01 -16.08
N CYS A 394 19.25 32.53 -16.36
CA CYS A 394 19.08 33.92 -16.80
C CYS A 394 19.28 34.96 -15.68
N GLY A 395 19.42 34.52 -14.42
CA GLY A 395 19.67 35.38 -13.27
C GLY A 395 18.47 36.20 -12.76
N LYS A 396 17.28 36.09 -13.36
CA LYS A 396 16.11 36.95 -13.05
C LYS A 396 15.04 36.31 -12.16
N GLY A 397 15.28 35.12 -11.62
CA GLY A 397 14.31 34.45 -10.76
C GLY A 397 14.59 32.97 -10.54
N ARG A 398 13.67 32.30 -9.84
CA ARG A 398 13.70 30.85 -9.61
C ARG A 398 13.30 30.12 -10.89
N GLU A 399 13.92 28.98 -11.18
CA GLU A 399 13.62 28.20 -12.38
C GLU A 399 12.32 27.41 -12.22
N THR A 400 11.20 28.06 -12.53
CA THR A 400 9.87 27.45 -12.60
C THR A 400 9.35 27.44 -14.05
N ALA A 401 8.36 26.61 -14.35
CA ALA A 401 7.74 26.60 -15.68
C ALA A 401 7.11 27.97 -16.01
N GLU A 402 6.50 28.63 -15.03
CA GLU A 402 6.00 30.00 -15.18
C GLU A 402 7.14 30.97 -15.53
N HIS A 403 8.26 30.90 -14.80
CA HIS A 403 9.42 31.74 -15.09
C HIS A 403 9.94 31.49 -16.50
N LEU A 404 10.12 30.23 -16.91
CA LEU A 404 10.64 29.89 -18.24
C LEU A 404 9.73 30.40 -19.38
N VAL A 405 8.41 30.30 -19.21
CA VAL A 405 7.43 30.63 -20.27
C VAL A 405 7.10 32.13 -20.31
N VAL A 406 6.96 32.78 -19.15
CA VAL A 406 6.47 34.16 -19.04
C VAL A 406 7.61 35.16 -18.92
N TRP A 407 8.59 34.87 -18.06
CA TRP A 407 9.53 35.88 -17.54
C TRP A 407 10.94 35.76 -18.13
N CYS A 408 11.41 34.55 -18.43
CA CYS A 408 12.79 34.26 -18.79
C CYS A 408 13.20 34.88 -20.13
N LEU A 409 14.18 35.79 -20.09
CA LEU A 409 14.67 36.51 -21.28
C LEU A 409 15.71 35.72 -22.09
N ALA A 410 16.29 34.69 -21.49
CA ALA A 410 17.29 33.82 -22.10
C ALA A 410 17.01 32.36 -21.70
N PRO A 411 15.90 31.75 -22.17
CA PRO A 411 15.65 30.35 -21.92
C PRO A 411 16.71 29.53 -22.67
N PRO A 412 17.22 28.43 -22.10
CA PRO A 412 18.23 27.58 -22.75
C PRO A 412 17.66 26.99 -24.04
N LEU A 413 18.46 27.01 -25.12
CA LEU A 413 17.97 26.88 -26.49
C LEU A 413 18.35 25.58 -27.17
N THR A 414 17.33 24.93 -27.72
CA THR A 414 17.26 24.44 -29.11
C THR A 414 16.29 25.26 -29.97
N ARG A 415 15.25 25.92 -29.39
CA ARG A 415 14.29 26.81 -30.10
C ARG A 415 13.73 27.94 -29.21
N ARG A 416 13.64 29.17 -29.75
CA ARG A 416 13.13 30.35 -29.02
C ARG A 416 11.62 30.21 -28.75
N TRP A 417 11.20 30.46 -27.50
CA TRP A 417 9.78 30.55 -27.16
C TRP A 417 9.17 31.84 -27.70
N GLU A 418 8.18 31.70 -28.57
CA GLU A 418 7.34 32.83 -28.99
C GLU A 418 6.28 33.08 -27.93
N ARG A 419 6.42 34.18 -27.17
CA ARG A 419 5.47 34.61 -26.12
C ARG A 419 4.09 35.05 -26.64
N THR A 420 3.69 34.59 -27.82
CA THR A 420 2.41 34.94 -28.45
C THR A 420 1.26 34.37 -27.62
N GLY A 421 0.46 35.26 -27.02
CA GLY A 421 -0.73 34.89 -26.23
C GLY A 421 -0.49 34.59 -24.74
N ILE A 422 0.76 34.60 -24.26
CA ILE A 422 1.10 34.41 -22.84
C ILE A 422 2.09 35.51 -22.43
N ARG A 423 1.60 36.59 -21.84
CA ARG A 423 2.43 37.77 -21.47
C ARG A 423 2.55 37.96 -19.96
N ARG A 424 1.53 37.52 -19.22
CA ARG A 424 1.47 37.63 -17.77
C ARG A 424 1.24 36.25 -17.15
N ARG A 425 1.53 36.15 -15.86
CA ARG A 425 1.25 34.95 -15.06
C ARG A 425 -0.20 34.46 -15.18
N ARG A 426 -1.18 35.37 -15.18
CA ARG A 426 -2.60 35.00 -15.32
C ARG A 426 -2.86 34.28 -16.65
N ASP A 427 -2.28 34.76 -17.75
CA ASP A 427 -2.43 34.15 -19.08
C ASP A 427 -1.88 32.72 -19.10
N PHE A 428 -0.72 32.50 -18.46
CA PHE A 428 -0.08 31.20 -18.36
C PHE A 428 -0.99 30.17 -17.68
N TYR A 429 -1.55 30.52 -16.51
CA TYR A 429 -2.48 29.65 -15.82
C TYR A 429 -3.81 29.50 -16.59
N SER A 430 -4.34 30.56 -17.21
CA SER A 430 -5.53 30.44 -18.06
C SER A 430 -5.32 29.47 -19.23
N VAL A 431 -4.11 29.38 -19.78
CA VAL A 431 -3.75 28.38 -20.80
C VAL A 431 -3.67 26.98 -20.22
N LEU A 432 -2.97 26.77 -19.10
CA LEU A 432 -2.82 25.44 -18.47
C LEU A 432 -4.13 24.86 -17.92
N HIS A 433 -5.07 25.72 -17.54
CA HIS A 433 -6.39 25.34 -17.02
C HIS A 433 -7.51 25.48 -18.04
N GLY A 434 -7.19 25.94 -19.25
CA GLY A 434 -8.16 26.21 -20.29
C GLY A 434 -8.62 24.94 -21.00
N ILE A 435 -9.94 24.80 -21.15
CA ILE A 435 -10.59 23.68 -21.84
C ILE A 435 -11.11 24.07 -23.23
N ASN A 436 -10.97 25.34 -23.62
CA ASN A 436 -11.41 25.81 -24.93
C ASN A 436 -10.35 25.51 -26.01
N PRO A 437 -10.73 25.40 -27.30
CA PRO A 437 -9.78 25.01 -28.36
C PRO A 437 -8.55 25.92 -28.51
N THR A 438 -8.68 27.20 -28.18
CA THR A 438 -7.58 28.18 -28.26
C THR A 438 -6.55 27.96 -27.16
N THR A 439 -7.01 27.87 -25.91
CA THR A 439 -6.17 27.58 -24.74
C THR A 439 -5.54 26.18 -24.81
N ALA A 440 -6.29 25.17 -25.26
CA ALA A 440 -5.76 23.82 -25.45
C ALA A 440 -4.63 23.78 -26.50
N ARG A 441 -4.74 24.53 -27.60
CA ARG A 441 -3.66 24.68 -28.59
C ARG A 441 -2.43 25.38 -28.00
N LEU A 442 -2.63 26.46 -27.26
CA LEU A 442 -1.54 27.17 -26.59
C LEU A 442 -0.85 26.28 -25.53
N ALA A 443 -1.62 25.49 -24.77
CA ALA A 443 -1.09 24.56 -23.79
C ALA A 443 -0.21 23.50 -24.46
N ARG A 444 -0.66 22.92 -25.57
CA ARG A 444 0.16 21.99 -26.38
C ARG A 444 1.48 22.64 -26.82
N ARG A 445 1.44 23.87 -27.35
CA ARG A 445 2.65 24.60 -27.73
C ARG A 445 3.62 24.78 -26.57
N VAL A 446 3.11 25.11 -25.37
CA VAL A 446 3.93 25.23 -24.16
C VAL A 446 4.57 23.89 -23.79
N LEU A 447 3.80 22.80 -23.80
CA LEU A 447 4.26 21.46 -23.46
C LEU A 447 5.33 20.97 -24.45
N ASP A 448 5.08 21.12 -25.75
CA ASP A 448 6.02 20.79 -26.82
C ASP A 448 7.34 21.56 -26.62
N TRP A 449 7.25 22.88 -26.41
CA TRP A 449 8.41 23.71 -26.19
C TRP A 449 9.21 23.32 -24.93
N LEU A 450 8.53 23.02 -23.82
CA LEU A 450 9.20 22.57 -22.60
C LEU A 450 9.88 21.21 -22.78
N MET A 451 9.28 20.29 -23.53
CA MET A 451 9.90 19.01 -23.86
C MET A 451 11.15 19.20 -24.75
N ASP A 452 11.14 20.18 -25.64
CA ASP A 452 12.27 20.51 -26.52
C ASP A 452 13.37 21.35 -25.84
N SER A 453 13.07 21.96 -24.68
CA SER A 453 13.95 22.93 -24.00
C SER A 453 15.28 22.36 -23.48
N GLY A 454 15.42 21.03 -23.41
CA GLY A 454 16.57 20.36 -22.80
C GLY A 454 16.62 20.44 -21.26
N LYS A 455 15.71 21.18 -20.61
CA LYS A 455 15.64 21.29 -19.14
C LYS A 455 14.98 20.10 -18.46
N LEU A 456 14.24 19.30 -19.22
CA LEU A 456 13.47 18.19 -18.68
C LEU A 456 13.91 16.88 -19.36
N PRO A 457 15.12 16.38 -19.06
CA PRO A 457 15.71 15.24 -19.75
C PRO A 457 14.85 13.97 -19.66
N MET A 458 14.04 13.85 -18.60
CA MET A 458 13.07 12.77 -18.40
C MET A 458 12.02 12.63 -19.52
N TYR A 459 11.80 13.67 -20.34
CA TYR A 459 10.88 13.64 -21.47
C TYR A 459 11.56 13.47 -22.84
N ASN A 460 12.90 13.47 -22.90
CA ASN A 460 13.65 13.42 -24.18
C ASN A 460 13.32 12.18 -25.01
N LEU A 461 13.21 10.99 -24.38
CA LEU A 461 12.85 9.77 -25.09
C LEU A 461 11.43 9.86 -25.67
N ALA A 462 10.47 10.28 -24.85
CA ALA A 462 9.09 10.43 -25.28
C ALA A 462 8.97 11.44 -26.43
N ARG A 463 9.73 12.53 -26.37
CA ARG A 463 9.76 13.56 -27.43
C ARG A 463 10.32 13.02 -28.74
N ARG A 464 11.42 12.26 -28.69
CA ARG A 464 11.98 11.61 -29.89
C ARG A 464 10.97 10.66 -30.53
N LEU A 465 10.33 9.81 -29.75
CA LEU A 465 9.30 8.89 -30.25
C LEU A 465 8.09 9.61 -30.85
N GLU A 466 7.68 10.76 -30.30
CA GLU A 466 6.61 11.58 -30.89
C GLU A 466 7.00 12.17 -32.26
N LEU A 467 8.25 12.62 -32.40
CA LEU A 467 8.76 13.17 -33.65
C LEU A 467 8.93 12.07 -34.72
N GLU A 468 9.41 10.88 -34.32
CA GLU A 468 9.52 9.71 -35.19
C GLU A 468 8.16 9.21 -35.68
N ALA A 469 7.12 9.26 -34.84
CA ALA A 469 5.77 8.85 -35.23
C ALA A 469 5.04 9.88 -36.12
N ALA A 470 5.54 11.12 -36.18
CA ALA A 470 4.96 12.21 -36.98
C ALA A 470 5.69 12.42 -38.32
N ALA A 471 6.89 11.85 -38.48
CA ALA A 471 7.65 11.78 -39.71
C ALA A 471 7.20 10.57 -40.54
#